data_AF-A0A4Y9Q3E0-F1
#
_entry.id   AF-A0A4Y9Q3E0-F1
#
_cell.length_a   1.000
_cell.length_b   1.000
_cell.length_c   1.000
_cell.angle_alpha   90.00
_cell.angle_beta   90.00
_cell.angle_gamma   90.00
#
_symmetry.space_group_name_H-M   'P 1'
#
loop_
_entity.id
_entity.type
_entity.pdbx_description
1 polymer ?
#
loop_
_entity_poly.entity_id
_entity_poly.type
_entity_poly.pdbx_seq_one_letter_code
_entity_poly.pdbx_strand_id
1 'polypeptide(L)'
;MTDHRELALLLRRLTVELDAVGQRFAEVHGLNRTDVRALVAIMDAARGGESLTAGRLGAAVDLSSASVTALLDRLEKAGHIRRTRDAEDRRRVVLEMSDTAMAAGAEHFGGLQRDLTAAMADYSDDELAVVRRFLVDMTGAIERHSRPEPPATVVGC
;
A
#
# COMPACT_ATOMS: atom_id res chain seq x y z
N MET A 1 22.86 8.06 22.53
CA MET A 1 22.43 6.65 22.55
C MET A 1 20.96 6.68 22.15
N THR A 2 20.65 6.35 20.91
CA THR A 2 19.29 6.47 20.37
C THR A 2 18.35 5.55 21.16
N ASP A 3 17.29 6.11 21.74
CA ASP A 3 16.30 5.34 22.50
C ASP A 3 15.32 4.67 21.53
N HIS A 4 14.96 3.40 21.75
CA HIS A 4 13.94 2.71 20.94
C HIS A 4 12.61 3.48 20.93
N ARG A 5 12.28 4.17 22.03
CA ARG A 5 11.10 5.02 22.11
C ARG A 5 11.19 6.22 21.17
N GLU A 6 12.36 6.83 21.05
CA GLU A 6 12.61 7.95 20.15
C GLU A 6 12.40 7.52 18.69
N LEU A 7 12.97 6.38 18.29
CA LEU A 7 12.77 5.83 16.94
C LEU A 7 11.29 5.52 16.66
N ALA A 8 10.55 4.97 17.62
CA ALA A 8 9.12 4.71 17.46
C ALA A 8 8.31 6.00 17.27
N LEU A 9 8.67 7.09 17.97
CA LEU A 9 8.02 8.40 17.80
C LEU A 9 8.34 9.03 16.45
N LEU A 10 9.59 8.91 15.97
CA LEU A 10 9.99 9.36 14.63
C LEU A 10 9.24 8.59 13.54
N LEU A 11 9.15 7.26 13.66
CA LEU A 11 8.40 6.40 12.74
C LEU A 11 6.92 6.80 12.69
N ARG A 12 6.29 7.00 13.87
CA ARG A 12 4.91 7.46 13.95
C ARG A 12 4.74 8.81 13.26
N ARG A 13 5.64 9.76 13.49
CA ARG A 13 5.56 11.09 12.88
C ARG A 13 5.68 11.00 11.35
N LEU A 14 6.65 10.24 10.85
CA LEU A 14 6.84 10.00 9.43
C LEU A 14 5.57 9.41 8.79
N THR A 15 4.97 8.41 9.44
CA THR A 15 3.73 7.76 8.95
C THR A 15 2.58 8.76 8.83
N VAL A 16 2.41 9.65 9.82
CA VAL A 16 1.36 10.69 9.80
C VAL A 16 1.55 11.67 8.65
N GLU A 17 2.79 12.10 8.39
CA GLU A 17 3.07 13.02 7.28
C GLU A 17 2.86 12.35 5.92
N LEU A 18 3.29 11.09 5.77
CA LEU A 18 3.06 10.31 4.54
C LEU A 18 1.56 10.08 4.28
N ASP A 19 0.80 9.75 5.34
CA ASP A 19 -0.66 9.65 5.28
C ASP A 19 -1.31 10.97 4.80
N ALA A 20 -0.81 12.12 5.26
CA ALA A 20 -1.33 13.42 4.84
C ALA A 20 -1.07 13.70 3.35
N VAL A 21 0.07 13.28 2.80
CA VAL A 21 0.34 13.38 1.36
C VAL A 21 -0.61 12.50 0.55
N GLY A 22 -0.85 11.26 1.02
CA GLY A 22 -1.81 10.35 0.40
C GLY A 22 -3.26 10.86 0.48
N GLN A 23 -3.63 11.49 1.58
CA GLN A 23 -4.95 12.10 1.74
C GLN A 23 -5.18 13.25 0.76
N ARG A 24 -4.15 14.07 0.48
CA ARG A 24 -4.24 15.12 -0.56
C ARG A 24 -4.45 14.53 -1.95
N PHE A 25 -3.77 13.43 -2.27
CA PHE A 25 -4.01 12.70 -3.52
C PHE A 25 -5.47 12.23 -3.60
N ALA A 26 -5.99 11.68 -2.49
CA ALA A 26 -7.36 11.23 -2.42
C ALA A 26 -8.35 12.36 -2.74
N GLU A 27 -8.16 13.53 -2.12
CA GLU A 27 -9.01 14.71 -2.32
C GLU A 27 -9.00 15.23 -3.75
N VAL A 28 -7.82 15.34 -4.38
CA VAL A 28 -7.68 15.81 -5.77
C VAL A 28 -8.37 14.87 -6.76
N HIS A 29 -8.37 13.56 -6.47
CA HIS A 29 -8.95 12.54 -7.36
C HIS A 29 -10.35 12.07 -6.96
N GLY A 30 -10.97 12.68 -5.93
CA GLY A 30 -12.30 12.30 -5.46
C GLY A 30 -12.36 10.87 -4.89
N LEU A 31 -11.25 10.39 -4.32
CA LEU A 31 -11.09 9.05 -3.76
C LEU A 31 -11.27 9.05 -2.24
N ASN A 32 -11.65 7.89 -1.70
CA ASN A 32 -11.59 7.66 -0.26
C ASN A 32 -10.19 7.21 0.18
N ARG A 33 -9.89 7.33 1.47
CA ARG A 33 -8.63 6.83 2.06
C ARG A 33 -8.37 5.35 1.73
N THR A 34 -9.41 4.52 1.78
CA THR A 34 -9.31 3.08 1.47
C THR A 34 -9.03 2.82 -0.01
N ASP A 35 -9.49 3.72 -0.89
CA ASP A 35 -9.25 3.62 -2.33
C ASP A 35 -7.75 3.86 -2.61
N VAL A 36 -7.11 4.84 -1.95
CA VAL A 36 -5.65 5.07 -2.05
C VAL A 36 -4.85 3.88 -1.52
N ARG A 37 -5.24 3.30 -0.37
CA ARG A 37 -4.59 2.08 0.16
C ARG A 37 -4.69 0.91 -0.82
N ALA A 38 -5.82 0.76 -1.50
CA ALA A 38 -5.99 -0.26 -2.52
C ALA A 38 -5.11 -0.02 -3.75
N LEU A 39 -4.97 1.22 -4.21
CA LEU A 39 -4.06 1.57 -5.31
C LEU A 39 -2.59 1.27 -4.96
N VAL A 40 -2.17 1.56 -3.72
CA VAL A 40 -0.83 1.20 -3.23
C VAL A 40 -0.64 -0.32 -3.25
N ALA A 41 -1.60 -1.09 -2.75
CA ALA A 41 -1.52 -2.56 -2.76
C ALA A 41 -1.45 -3.15 -4.18
N ILE A 42 -2.21 -2.60 -5.14
CA ILE A 42 -2.15 -3.02 -6.55
C ILE A 42 -0.77 -2.70 -7.14
N MET A 43 -0.22 -1.51 -6.85
CA MET A 43 1.10 -1.09 -7.33
C MET A 43 2.23 -1.95 -6.74
N ASP A 44 2.17 -2.26 -5.44
CA ASP A 44 3.18 -3.08 -4.77
C ASP A 44 3.19 -4.52 -5.29
N ALA A 45 2.00 -5.10 -5.52
CA ALA A 45 1.89 -6.41 -6.15
C ALA A 45 2.52 -6.41 -7.56
N ALA A 46 2.22 -5.41 -8.39
CA ALA A 46 2.81 -5.29 -9.72
C ALA A 46 4.35 -5.15 -9.69
N ARG A 47 4.89 -4.36 -8.75
CA ARG A 47 6.35 -4.23 -8.54
C ARG A 47 7.00 -5.52 -8.06
N GLY A 48 6.28 -6.33 -7.29
CA GLY A 48 6.71 -7.66 -6.85
C GLY A 48 6.58 -8.74 -7.92
N GLY A 49 6.03 -8.42 -9.11
CA GLY A 49 5.72 -9.41 -10.14
C GLY A 49 4.54 -10.31 -9.80
N GLU A 50 3.67 -9.88 -8.88
CA GLU A 50 2.51 -10.64 -8.43
C GLU A 50 1.21 -10.17 -9.09
N SER A 51 0.41 -11.13 -9.56
CA SER A 51 -0.98 -10.89 -9.92
C SER A 51 -1.86 -10.70 -8.67
N LEU A 52 -2.49 -9.54 -8.55
CA LEU A 52 -3.45 -9.24 -7.48
C LEU A 52 -4.89 -9.44 -7.94
N THR A 53 -5.62 -10.33 -7.28
CA THR A 53 -7.06 -10.54 -7.51
C THR A 53 -7.89 -9.74 -6.50
N ALA A 54 -9.17 -9.51 -6.80
CA ALA A 54 -10.09 -8.85 -5.86
C ALA A 54 -10.12 -9.53 -4.48
N GLY A 55 -10.14 -10.87 -4.44
CA GLY A 55 -10.12 -11.61 -3.18
C GLY A 55 -8.83 -11.38 -2.37
N ARG A 56 -7.66 -11.37 -3.03
CA ARG A 56 -6.37 -11.05 -2.37
C ARG A 56 -6.31 -9.61 -1.90
N LEU A 57 -6.85 -8.68 -2.69
CA LEU A 57 -6.95 -7.28 -2.29
C LEU A 57 -7.82 -7.12 -1.03
N GLY A 58 -8.98 -7.78 -0.97
CA GLY A 58 -9.86 -7.74 0.20
C GLY A 58 -9.18 -8.16 1.50
N ALA A 59 -8.39 -9.23 1.44
CA ALA A 59 -7.57 -9.66 2.58
C ALA A 59 -6.45 -8.66 2.92
N ALA A 60 -5.89 -7.95 1.92
CA ALA A 60 -4.81 -6.99 2.12
C ALA A 60 -5.30 -5.66 2.72
N VAL A 61 -6.51 -5.21 2.40
CA VAL A 61 -7.07 -3.93 2.89
C VAL A 61 -8.16 -4.09 3.97
N ASP A 62 -8.31 -5.31 4.51
CA ASP A 62 -9.29 -5.69 5.54
C ASP A 62 -10.73 -5.27 5.20
N LEU A 63 -11.18 -5.66 4.00
CA LEU A 63 -12.52 -5.37 3.50
C LEU A 63 -13.30 -6.65 3.18
N SER A 64 -14.62 -6.60 3.45
CA SER A 64 -15.55 -7.63 2.98
C SER A 64 -15.58 -7.69 1.44
N SER A 65 -15.91 -8.86 0.87
CA SER A 65 -16.00 -9.02 -0.59
C SER A 65 -16.93 -8.00 -1.25
N ALA A 66 -18.07 -7.68 -0.62
CA ALA A 66 -18.99 -6.66 -1.13
C ALA A 66 -18.37 -5.25 -1.13
N SER A 67 -17.63 -4.91 -0.07
CA SER A 67 -16.92 -3.63 0.05
C SER A 67 -15.79 -3.52 -0.97
N VAL A 68 -15.07 -4.62 -1.24
CA VAL A 68 -14.02 -4.69 -2.27
C VAL A 68 -14.60 -4.47 -3.66
N THR A 69 -15.70 -5.13 -4.00
CA THR A 69 -16.35 -4.94 -5.32
C THR A 69 -16.72 -3.47 -5.52
N ALA A 70 -17.41 -2.86 -4.55
CA ALA A 70 -17.79 -1.46 -4.63
C ALA A 70 -16.59 -0.51 -4.72
N LEU A 71 -15.49 -0.81 -4.02
CA LEU A 71 -14.23 -0.06 -4.13
C LEU A 71 -13.64 -0.14 -5.53
N LEU A 72 -13.55 -1.36 -6.07
CA LEU A 72 -12.96 -1.59 -7.37
C LEU A 72 -13.81 -0.95 -8.48
N ASP A 73 -15.13 -0.97 -8.35
CA ASP A 73 -16.03 -0.29 -9.30
C ASP A 73 -15.82 1.23 -9.27
N ARG A 74 -15.61 1.83 -8.10
CA ARG A 74 -15.26 3.26 -7.98
C ARG A 74 -13.91 3.57 -8.64
N LEU A 75 -12.88 2.77 -8.36
CA LEU A 75 -11.54 2.95 -8.92
C LEU A 75 -11.54 2.78 -10.45
N GLU A 76 -12.26 1.80 -10.97
CA GLU A 76 -12.39 1.57 -12.41
C GLU A 76 -13.17 2.71 -13.08
N LYS A 77 -14.28 3.16 -12.47
CA LYS A 77 -15.06 4.32 -12.96
C LYS A 77 -14.25 5.61 -12.95
N ALA A 78 -13.38 5.80 -11.96
CA ALA A 78 -12.45 6.92 -11.88
C ALA A 78 -11.25 6.77 -12.84
N GLY A 79 -11.17 5.65 -13.57
CA GLY A 79 -10.12 5.39 -14.54
C GLY A 79 -8.77 5.07 -13.91
N HIS A 80 -8.73 4.64 -12.64
CA HIS A 80 -7.49 4.35 -11.95
C HIS A 80 -6.99 2.91 -12.13
N ILE A 81 -7.89 1.98 -12.39
CA ILE A 81 -7.56 0.56 -12.56
C ILE A 81 -8.26 -0.03 -13.77
N ARG A 82 -7.80 -1.20 -14.19
CA ARG A 82 -8.46 -2.08 -15.14
C ARG A 82 -8.53 -3.49 -14.57
N ARG A 83 -9.61 -4.20 -14.88
CA ARG A 83 -9.76 -5.63 -14.59
C ARG A 83 -9.45 -6.43 -15.85
N THR A 84 -8.38 -7.21 -15.83
CA THR A 84 -7.91 -7.99 -16.99
C THR A 84 -7.93 -9.49 -16.67
N ARG A 85 -7.90 -10.34 -17.70
CA ARG A 85 -7.72 -11.78 -17.49
C ARG A 85 -6.25 -12.04 -17.23
N ASP A 86 -5.96 -12.85 -16.22
CA ASP A 86 -4.61 -13.26 -15.88
C ASP A 86 -3.95 -14.01 -17.06
N ALA A 87 -2.67 -13.72 -17.29
CA ALA A 87 -1.91 -14.27 -18.40
C ALA A 87 -1.56 -15.76 -18.19
N GLU A 88 -1.39 -16.19 -16.93
CA GLU A 88 -1.03 -17.57 -16.58
C GLU A 88 -2.27 -18.46 -16.42
N ASP A 89 -3.34 -17.95 -15.81
CA ASP A 89 -4.64 -18.63 -15.72
C ASP A 89 -5.79 -17.70 -16.14
N ARG A 90 -6.22 -17.82 -17.40
CA ARG A 90 -7.28 -17.00 -18.00
C ARG A 90 -8.65 -17.10 -17.29
N ARG A 91 -8.84 -18.01 -16.33
CA ARG A 91 -10.03 -18.08 -15.48
C ARG A 91 -10.01 -17.05 -14.35
N ARG A 92 -8.84 -16.48 -14.05
CA ARG A 92 -8.65 -15.46 -13.01
C ARG A 92 -8.76 -14.07 -13.61
N VAL A 93 -9.36 -13.17 -12.84
CA VAL A 93 -9.37 -11.73 -13.12
C VAL A 93 -8.38 -11.06 -12.16
N VAL A 94 -7.51 -10.24 -12.72
CA VAL A 94 -6.47 -9.49 -12.00
C VAL A 94 -6.69 -8.00 -12.13
N LEU A 95 -6.11 -7.28 -11.20
CA LEU A 95 -6.20 -5.83 -11.08
C LEU A 95 -4.91 -5.21 -11.57
N GLU A 96 -5.03 -4.29 -12.53
CA GLU A 96 -3.91 -3.53 -13.08
C GLU A 96 -4.15 -2.05 -12.88
N MET A 97 -3.10 -1.30 -12.53
CA MET A 97 -3.13 0.17 -12.60
C MET A 97 -3.30 0.60 -14.05
N SER A 98 -4.15 1.60 -14.30
CA SER A 98 -4.19 2.22 -15.62
C SER A 98 -2.99 3.13 -15.84
N ASP A 99 -2.66 3.38 -17.11
CA ASP A 99 -1.55 4.29 -17.47
C ASP A 99 -1.80 5.71 -16.94
N THR A 100 -3.06 6.14 -16.95
CA THR A 100 -3.49 7.43 -16.40
C THR A 100 -3.31 7.49 -14.89
N ALA A 101 -3.56 6.39 -14.17
CA ALA A 101 -3.32 6.32 -12.73
C ALA A 101 -1.82 6.36 -12.40
N MET A 102 -1.01 5.64 -13.18
CA MET A 102 0.44 5.66 -13.03
C MET A 102 1.00 7.05 -13.26
N ALA A 103 0.52 7.75 -14.31
CA ALA A 103 0.90 9.13 -14.60
C ALA A 103 0.48 10.09 -13.47
N ALA A 104 -0.77 10.00 -13.00
CA ALA A 104 -1.25 10.83 -11.89
C ALA A 104 -0.47 10.60 -10.59
N GLY A 105 -0.15 9.35 -10.28
CA GLY A 105 0.71 9.01 -9.15
C GLY A 105 2.12 9.57 -9.31
N ALA A 106 2.72 9.46 -10.50
CA ALA A 106 4.04 10.02 -10.77
C ALA A 106 4.06 11.55 -10.68
N GLU A 107 3.01 12.23 -11.15
CA GLU A 107 2.86 13.68 -11.04
C GLU A 107 2.76 14.13 -9.58
N HIS A 108 1.90 13.48 -8.79
CA HIS A 108 1.64 13.86 -7.40
C HIS A 108 2.80 13.48 -6.46
N PHE A 109 3.30 12.26 -6.54
CA PHE A 109 4.31 11.73 -5.62
C PHE A 109 5.75 11.90 -6.12
N GLY A 110 5.97 12.25 -7.39
CA GLY A 110 7.30 12.32 -7.97
C GLY A 110 8.20 13.37 -7.33
N GLY A 111 7.65 14.52 -6.92
CA GLY A 111 8.38 15.53 -6.14
C GLY A 111 8.86 14.96 -4.80
N LEU A 112 7.93 14.40 -4.02
CA LEU A 112 8.23 13.78 -2.73
C LEU A 112 9.28 12.66 -2.87
N GLN A 113 9.15 11.79 -3.87
CA GLN A 113 10.09 10.69 -4.07
C GLN A 113 11.51 11.22 -4.36
N ARG A 114 11.64 12.28 -5.16
CA ARG A 114 12.94 12.92 -5.42
C ARG A 114 13.53 13.51 -4.14
N ASP A 115 12.74 14.24 -3.38
CA ASP A 115 13.20 14.91 -2.15
C ASP A 115 13.62 13.89 -1.07
N LEU A 116 12.84 12.81 -0.89
CA LEU A 116 13.19 11.72 0.02
C LEU A 116 14.48 11.00 -0.42
N THR A 117 14.66 10.78 -1.72
CA THR A 117 15.90 10.17 -2.25
C THR A 117 17.09 11.09 -2.02
N ALA A 118 16.94 12.39 -2.26
CA ALA A 118 17.99 13.38 -2.03
C ALA A 118 18.35 13.51 -0.54
N ALA A 119 17.38 13.40 0.37
CA ALA A 119 17.63 13.43 1.81
C ALA A 119 18.50 12.26 2.30
N MET A 120 18.59 11.18 1.53
CA MET A 120 19.43 10.01 1.83
C MET A 120 20.74 9.99 1.02
N ALA A 121 21.07 11.05 0.27
CA ALA A 121 22.20 11.04 -0.67
C ALA A 121 23.56 10.80 -0.01
N ASP A 122 23.73 11.25 1.23
CA ASP A 122 24.98 11.13 1.99
C ASP A 122 25.04 9.87 2.88
N TYR A 123 24.02 9.00 2.82
CA TYR A 123 23.99 7.76 3.58
C TYR A 123 24.90 6.74 2.89
N SER A 124 25.75 6.08 3.67
CA SER A 124 26.54 4.94 3.21
C SER A 124 25.67 3.71 2.92
N ASP A 125 26.19 2.78 2.12
CA ASP A 125 25.51 1.52 1.83
C ASP A 125 25.19 0.71 3.10
N ASP A 126 26.08 0.75 4.10
CA ASP A 126 25.87 0.09 5.39
C ASP A 126 24.74 0.73 6.19
N GLU A 127 24.65 2.07 6.20
CA GLU A 127 23.53 2.80 6.84
C GLU A 127 22.21 2.49 6.14
N LEU A 128 22.20 2.49 4.80
CA LEU A 128 21.02 2.13 4.00
C LEU A 128 20.60 0.68 4.25
N ALA A 129 21.54 -0.25 4.42
CA ALA A 129 21.24 -1.63 4.77
C ALA A 129 20.57 -1.75 6.15
N VAL A 130 21.05 -0.98 7.14
CA VAL A 130 20.42 -0.91 8.48
C VAL A 130 19.02 -0.30 8.40
N VAL A 131 18.84 0.81 7.68
CA VAL A 131 17.54 1.45 7.48
C VAL A 131 16.57 0.50 6.78
N ARG A 132 17.01 -0.19 5.72
CA ARG A 132 16.21 -1.20 5.03
C ARG A 132 15.74 -2.30 5.97
N ARG A 133 16.65 -2.86 6.79
CA ARG A 133 16.28 -3.88 7.79
C ARG A 133 15.25 -3.34 8.78
N PHE A 134 15.47 -2.14 9.31
CA PHE A 134 14.54 -1.49 10.23
C PHE A 134 13.14 -1.31 9.60
N LEU A 135 13.05 -0.80 8.37
CA LEU A 135 11.77 -0.62 7.67
C LEU A 135 11.05 -1.95 7.44
N VAL A 136 11.77 -3.01 7.05
CA VAL A 136 11.19 -4.35 6.88
C VAL A 136 10.64 -4.89 8.20
N ASP A 137 11.43 -4.80 9.28
CA ASP A 137 11.04 -5.31 10.60
C ASP A 137 9.80 -4.56 11.15
N MET A 138 9.77 -3.23 11.00
CA MET A 138 8.67 -2.39 11.47
C MET A 138 7.39 -2.62 10.65
N THR A 139 7.49 -2.68 9.32
CA THR A 139 6.34 -3.00 8.46
C THR A 139 5.76 -4.37 8.82
N GLY A 140 6.61 -5.39 8.96
CA GLY A 140 6.16 -6.72 9.37
C GLY A 140 5.51 -6.73 10.76
N ALA A 141 5.96 -5.90 11.70
CA ALA A 141 5.32 -5.76 13.00
C ALA A 141 3.94 -5.10 12.93
N ILE A 142 3.76 -4.07 12.10
CA ILE A 142 2.50 -3.35 11.92
C ILE A 142 1.47 -4.21 11.17
N GLU A 143 1.90 -4.95 10.15
CA GLU A 143 1.02 -5.84 9.38
C GLU A 143 0.40 -6.94 10.26
N ARG A 144 1.18 -7.52 11.18
CA ARG A 144 0.68 -8.53 12.14
C ARG A 144 -0.46 -8.01 13.00
N HIS A 145 -0.48 -6.72 13.34
CA HIS A 145 -1.54 -6.12 14.14
C HIS A 145 -2.72 -5.61 13.30
N SER A 146 -2.48 -5.33 12.01
CA SER A 146 -3.50 -4.82 11.09
C SER A 146 -4.39 -5.93 10.51
N ARG A 147 -3.95 -7.19 10.60
CA ARG A 147 -4.77 -8.35 10.22
C ARG A 147 -5.52 -8.85 11.46
N PRO A 148 -6.86 -8.99 11.44
CA PRO A 148 -7.57 -9.57 12.56
C PRO A 148 -7.07 -11.00 12.80
N GLU A 149 -6.78 -11.33 14.06
CA GLU A 149 -6.55 -12.72 14.48
C GLU A 149 -7.83 -13.50 14.12
N PRO A 150 -7.75 -14.64 13.41
CA PRO A 150 -8.92 -15.47 13.18
C PRO A 150 -9.51 -15.84 14.55
N PRO A 151 -10.84 -15.73 14.75
CA PRO A 151 -11.44 -16.00 16.04
C PRO A 151 -11.00 -17.39 16.50
N ALA A 152 -10.44 -17.46 17.72
CA ALA A 152 -10.06 -18.71 18.34
C ALA A 152 -11.24 -19.67 18.22
N THR A 153 -11.04 -20.79 17.54
CA THR A 153 -12.07 -21.82 17.42
C THR A 153 -12.38 -22.27 18.84
N VAL A 154 -13.52 -21.84 19.37
CA VAL A 154 -14.07 -22.43 20.58
C VAL A 154 -14.46 -23.84 20.17
N VAL A 155 -13.52 -24.77 20.36
CA VAL A 155 -13.80 -26.20 20.34
C VAL A 155 -14.73 -26.42 21.53
N GLY A 156 -16.03 -26.42 21.25
CA GLY A 156 -17.06 -26.70 22.24
C GLY A 156 -16.81 -28.08 22.84
N CYS A 157 -16.65 -28.11 24.16
CA CYS A 157 -16.78 -29.30 24.99
C CYS A 157 -18.24 -29.80 24.99
#